data_AF-A0A225V7K7-F1
#
_entry.id   AF-A0A225V7K7-F1
#
_cell.length_a   1.000
_cell.length_b   1.000
_cell.length_c   1.000
_cell.angle_alpha   90.00
_cell.angle_beta   90.00
_cell.angle_gamma   90.00
#
_symmetry.space_group_name_H-M   'P 1'
#
loop_
_entity.id
_entity.type
_entity.pdbx_description
1 polymer ?
#
loop_
_entity_poly.entity_id
_entity_poly.type
_entity_poly.pdbx_seq_one_letter_code
_entity_poly.pdbx_strand_id
1 'polypeptide(L)' 'METRLAKMTKYAIKVLSERDEFARMLALEKEETLHLAAASGASIFQSGYVTSFSVMLEKCCNALCAHDDNEQHSEQR' A
#
# COMPACT_ATOMS: atom_id res chain seq x y z
N MET A 1 -5.69 10.06 43.15
CA MET A 1 -6.00 8.89 42.29
C MET A 1 -6.73 9.32 41.02
N GLU A 2 -7.76 10.17 41.13
CA GLU A 2 -8.54 10.72 40.02
C GLU A 2 -7.71 11.44 38.94
N THR A 3 -6.68 12.20 39.34
CA THR A 3 -5.78 12.89 38.40
C THR A 3 -4.96 11.96 37.52
N ARG A 4 -4.58 10.79 38.02
CA ARG A 4 -3.87 9.75 37.25
C ARG A 4 -4.84 9.05 36.29
N LEU A 5 -6.05 8.75 36.74
CA LEU A 5 -7.09 8.15 35.91
C LEU A 5 -7.45 9.08 34.74
N ALA A 6 -7.66 10.36 35.00
CA ALA A 6 -7.95 11.37 33.97
C ALA A 6 -6.84 11.47 32.91
N LYS A 7 -5.56 11.43 33.34
CA LYS A 7 -4.42 11.40 32.42
C LYS A 7 -4.43 10.13 31.56
N MET A 8 -4.65 8.96 32.16
CA MET A 8 -4.72 7.70 31.42
C MET A 8 -5.84 7.70 30.39
N THR A 9 -7.04 8.16 30.75
CA THR A 9 -8.16 8.30 29.82
C THR A 9 -7.84 9.24 28.66
N LYS A 10 -7.21 10.39 28.93
CA LYS A 10 -6.79 11.33 27.88
C LYS A 10 -5.82 10.68 26.88
N TYR A 11 -4.82 9.94 27.36
CA TYR A 11 -3.88 9.24 26.48
C TYR A 11 -4.54 8.10 25.71
N ALA A 12 -5.43 7.33 26.36
CA ALA A 12 -6.17 6.26 25.69
C ALA A 12 -7.00 6.78 24.52
N ILE A 13 -7.70 7.91 24.71
CA ILE A 13 -8.47 8.56 23.63
C ILE A 13 -7.54 8.99 22.48
N LYS A 14 -6.38 9.57 22.79
CA LYS A 14 -5.40 9.97 21.76
C LYS A 14 -4.92 8.77 20.93
N VAL A 15 -4.56 7.68 21.60
CA VAL A 15 -4.11 6.46 20.94
C VAL A 15 -5.19 5.88 20.03
N LEU A 16 -6.46 5.87 20.48
CA LEU A 16 -7.57 5.42 19.65
C LEU A 16 -7.76 6.31 18.41
N SER A 17 -7.67 7.64 18.57
CA SER A 17 -7.77 8.55 17.43
C SER A 17 -6.64 8.40 16.41
N GLU A 18 -5.41 8.17 16.88
CA GLU A 18 -4.26 7.92 16.00
C GLU A 18 -4.38 6.57 15.29
N ARG A 19 -4.90 5.54 15.98
CA ARG A 19 -5.19 4.23 15.38
C ARG A 19 -6.25 4.33 14.29
N ASP A 20 -7.30 5.11 14.51
CA ASP A 20 -8.36 5.32 13.51
C ASP A 20 -7.81 6.05 12.27
N GLU A 21 -6.94 7.03 12.45
CA GLU A 21 -6.26 7.70 11.34
C GLU A 21 -5.34 6.74 10.57
N PHE A 22 -4.58 5.92 11.28
CA PHE A 22 -3.73 4.91 10.66
C PHE A 22 -4.54 3.88 9.87
N ALA A 23 -5.68 3.44 10.40
CA ALA A 23 -6.58 2.53 9.70
C ALA A 23 -7.15 3.14 8.42
N ARG A 24 -7.46 4.45 8.42
CA ARG A 24 -7.89 5.18 7.22
C ARG A 24 -6.79 5.24 6.16
N MET A 25 -5.57 5.61 6.54
CA MET A 25 -4.43 5.66 5.63
C MET A 25 -4.15 4.28 5.01
N LEU A 26 -4.19 3.21 5.81
CA LEU A 26 -3.98 1.85 5.32
C LEU A 26 -5.08 1.39 4.36
N ALA A 27 -6.33 1.78 4.60
CA ALA A 27 -7.44 1.47 3.70
C ALA A 27 -7.28 2.17 2.34
N LEU A 28 -6.89 3.45 2.36
CA LEU A 28 -6.60 4.23 1.15
C LEU A 28 -5.45 3.61 0.35
N GLU A 29 -4.32 3.34 1.01
CA GLU A 29 -3.15 2.73 0.35
C GLU A 29 -3.49 1.37 -0.25
N LYS A 30 -4.30 0.55 0.44
CA LYS A 30 -4.78 -0.72 -0.09
C LYS A 30 -5.61 -0.51 -1.35
N GLU A 31 -6.56 0.44 -1.36
CA GLU A 31 -7.38 0.74 -2.53
C GLU A 31 -6.54 1.20 -3.73
N GLU A 32 -5.60 2.12 -3.51
CA GLU A 32 -4.66 2.59 -4.55
C GLU A 32 -3.81 1.44 -5.10
N THR A 33 -3.33 0.56 -4.22
CA THR A 33 -2.55 -0.63 -4.60
C THR A 33 -3.39 -1.60 -5.44
N LEU A 34 -4.65 -1.85 -5.04
CA LEU A 34 -5.57 -2.70 -5.79
C LEU A 34 -5.86 -2.14 -7.18
N HIS A 35 -6.10 -0.84 -7.28
CA HIS A 35 -6.34 -0.14 -8.54
C HIS A 35 -5.14 -0.25 -9.48
N LEU A 36 -3.93 -0.03 -8.95
CA LEU A 36 -2.70 -0.11 -9.71
C LEU A 36 -2.41 -1.55 -10.18
N ALA A 37 -2.64 -2.55 -9.33
CA ALA A 37 -2.52 -3.95 -9.70
C ALA A 37 -3.50 -4.33 -10.82
N ALA A 38 -4.76 -3.88 -10.72
CA ALA A 38 -5.76 -4.11 -11.75
C ALA A 38 -5.38 -3.45 -13.09
N ALA A 39 -4.87 -2.22 -13.06
CA ALA A 39 -4.44 -1.49 -14.26
C ALA A 39 -3.22 -2.12 -14.96
N SER A 40 -2.34 -2.76 -14.19
CA SER A 40 -1.11 -3.40 -14.70
C SER A 40 -1.27 -4.90 -14.99
N GLY A 41 -2.43 -5.49 -14.68
CA GLY A 41 -2.62 -6.95 -14.74
C GLY A 41 -1.80 -7.73 -13.70
N ALA A 42 -1.23 -7.05 -12.70
CA ALA A 42 -0.45 -7.68 -11.64
C ALA A 42 -1.34 -8.41 -10.64
N SER A 43 -0.97 -9.64 -10.29
CA SER A 43 -1.65 -10.39 -9.23
C SER A 43 -1.23 -9.86 -7.85
N ILE A 44 -2.24 -9.45 -7.09
CA ILE A 44 -2.16 -8.89 -5.72
C ILE A 44 -2.21 -9.98 -4.64
N PHE A 45 -2.31 -11.26 -5.05
CA PHE A 45 -2.35 -12.40 -4.14
C PHE A 45 -0.92 -12.77 -3.67
N GLN A 46 -0.37 -12.00 -2.74
CA GLN A 46 0.77 -12.46 -1.94
C GLN A 46 0.49 -12.31 -0.44
N SER A 47 0.17 -13.46 0.17
CA SER A 47 0.48 -13.89 1.53
C SER A 47 0.69 -12.80 2.59
N GLY A 48 -0.35 -12.51 3.38
CA GLY A 48 -0.24 -12.03 4.77
C GLY A 48 0.28 -10.62 5.03
N TYR A 49 0.90 -9.96 4.04
CA TYR A 49 1.43 -8.60 4.15
C TYR A 49 0.77 -7.69 3.11
N VAL A 50 0.31 -6.51 3.55
CA VAL A 50 -0.17 -5.46 2.65
C VAL A 50 1.05 -4.91 1.92
N THR A 51 1.16 -5.19 0.62
CA THR A 51 2.14 -4.54 -0.24
C THR A 51 1.79 -3.06 -0.34
N SER A 52 2.74 -2.16 -0.10
CA SER A 52 2.51 -0.72 -0.21
C SER A 52 2.33 -0.28 -1.66
N PHE A 53 1.62 0.83 -1.87
CA PHE A 53 1.39 1.40 -3.19
C PHE A 53 2.70 1.66 -3.94
N SER A 54 3.71 2.21 -3.24
CA SER A 54 5.03 2.50 -3.82
C SER A 54 5.75 1.26 -4.36
N VAL A 55 5.66 0.13 -3.65
CA VAL A 55 6.27 -1.14 -4.09
C VAL A 55 5.52 -1.70 -5.30
N MET A 56 4.18 -1.56 -5.33
CA MET A 56 3.39 -1.95 -6.49
C MET A 56 3.71 -1.08 -7.72
N LEU A 57 3.93 0.22 -7.52
CA LEU A 57 4.31 1.17 -8.56
C LEU A 57 5.66 0.83 -9.17
N GLU A 58 6.66 0.55 -8.35
CA GLU A 58 7.97 0.10 -8.81
C GLU A 58 7.87 -1.17 -9.66
N LYS A 59 7.08 -2.16 -9.22
CA LYS A 59 6.87 -3.38 -10.02
C LYS A 59 6.16 -3.13 -11.34
N CYS A 60 5.19 -2.22 -11.38
CA CYS A 60 4.52 -1.82 -12.61
C CYS A 60 5.51 -1.15 -13.58
N CYS A 61 6.33 -0.21 -13.09
CA CYS A 61 7.35 0.45 -13.90
C CYS A 61 8.35 -0.55 -14.47
N ASN A 62 8.86 -1.47 -13.64
CA ASN A 62 9.77 -2.51 -14.10
C ASN A 62 9.13 -3.43 -15.15
N ALA A 63 7.84 -3.78 -14.99
CA ALA A 63 7.12 -4.60 -15.96
C ALA A 63 6.90 -3.87 -17.29
N LEU A 64 6.59 -2.56 -17.26
CA LEU A 64 6.44 -1.73 -18.46
C LEU A 64 7.78 -1.61 -19.21
N CYS A 65 8.87 -1.28 -18.50
CA CYS A 65 10.20 -1.18 -19.12
C CYS A 65 10.67 -2.52 -19.71
N ALA A 66 10.38 -3.64 -19.06
CA ALA A 66 10.74 -4.97 -19.58
C ALA A 66 9.93 -5.36 -20.83
N HIS A 67 8.77 -4.76 -21.06
CA HIS A 67 7.96 -4.99 -22.26
C HIS A 67 8.55 -4.28 -23.49
N ASP A 68 9.10 -3.08 -23.30
CA ASP A 68 9.76 -2.29 -24.36
C ASP A 68 11.05 -2.96 -24.88
N ASP A 69 11.83 -3.59 -23.99
CA ASP A 69 13.05 -4.32 -24.36
C ASP A 69 12.76 -5.60 -25.18
N ASN A 70 11.61 -6.24 -24.95
CA ASN A 70 11.22 -7.46 -25.65
C ASN A 70 10.67 -7.19 -27.07
N GLU A 71 10.08 -6.01 -27.32
CA GLU A 71 9.66 -5.62 -28.68
C GLU A 71 10.88 -5.36 -29.58
N GLN A 72 11.95 -4.73 -29.07
CA GLN A 72 13.16 -4.44 -29.86
C GLN A 72 13.93 -5.68 -30.35
N HIS A 73 13.83 -6.82 -29.66
CA HIS A 73 14.45 -8.08 -30.11
C HIS A 73 13.60 -8.88 -31.11
N SER A 74 12.32 -8.53 -31.30
CA SER A 74 11.43 -9.20 -32.25
C SER A 74 11.51 -8.64 -33.67
N GLU A 75 11.98 -7.40 -33.85
CA GLU A 75 12.16 -6.76 -35.17
C GLU A 75 13.52 -7.07 -35.84
N GLN A 76 14.41 -7.81 -35.18
CA GLN A 76 15.74 -8.19 -35.71
C GLN A 76 15.87 -9.66 -36.12
N ARG A 77 14.77 -10.40 -36.26
CA ARG A 77 14.75 -11.78 -36.81
C ARG A 77 14.02 -11.90 -38.13
#